data_AF-A0A6A4UTU3-F1
#
_entry.id   AF-A0A6A4UTU3-F1
#
_cell.length_a   1.000
_cell.length_b   1.000
_cell.length_c   1.000
_cell.angle_alpha   90.00
_cell.angle_beta   90.00
_cell.angle_gamma   90.00
#
_symmetry.space_group_name_H-M   'P 1'
#
loop_
_entity.id
_entity.type
_entity.pdbx_description
1 polymer ?
#
loop_
_entity_poly.entity_id
_entity_poly.type
_entity_poly.pdbx_seq_one_letter_code
_entity_poly.pdbx_strand_id
1 'polypeptide(L)'
;MTLTDLLLSQLTDPFRIVLLMALFVTMLRTQAATGTLLPLAAGMVFVAVILPTTLQTTLAAPLMQVIGVGLVANAILLAIIFAAFSLYQRFKG
;
A
#
# COMPACT_ATOMS: atom_id res chain seq x y z
N MET A 1 -0.64 11.52 18.85
CA MET A 1 -0.40 10.16 18.31
C MET A 1 1.10 10.00 18.11
N THR A 2 1.70 8.88 18.52
CA THR A 2 3.13 8.63 18.21
C THR A 2 3.28 8.20 16.74
N LEU A 3 4.50 8.24 16.19
CA LEU A 3 4.77 7.72 14.84
C LEU A 3 4.44 6.23 14.72
N THR A 4 4.67 5.47 15.78
CA THR A 4 4.36 4.03 15.85
C THR A 4 2.87 3.79 15.81
N ASP A 5 2.08 4.54 16.58
CA ASP A 5 0.62 4.40 16.55
C ASP A 5 0.08 4.75 15.16
N LEU A 6 0.61 5.82 14.54
CA LEU A 6 0.21 6.25 13.20
C LEU A 6 0.53 5.18 12.16
N LEU A 7 1.70 4.54 12.26
CA LEU A 7 2.07 3.43 11.40
C LEU A 7 1.13 2.24 11.59
N LEU A 8 0.86 1.83 12.83
CA LEU A 8 -0.02 0.69 13.13
C LEU A 8 -1.45 0.94 12.65
N SER A 9 -1.98 2.14 12.86
CA SER A 9 -3.30 2.53 12.35
C SER A 9 -3.37 2.44 10.82
N GLN A 10 -2.31 2.85 10.13
CA GLN A 10 -2.25 2.79 8.68
C GLN A 10 -2.02 1.37 8.13
N LEU A 11 -1.27 0.52 8.85
CA LEU A 11 -1.07 -0.89 8.49
C LEU A 11 -2.34 -1.73 8.63
N THR A 12 -3.22 -1.35 9.55
CA THR A 12 -4.47 -2.06 9.85
C THR A 12 -5.68 -1.49 9.11
N ASP A 13 -5.48 -0.48 8.25
CA ASP A 13 -6.53 0.12 7.44
C ASP A 13 -7.03 -0.87 6.36
N PRO A 14 -8.27 -1.38 6.46
CA PRO A 14 -8.80 -2.37 5.54
C PRO A 14 -8.94 -1.83 4.12
N PHE A 15 -9.28 -0.54 3.96
CA PHE A 15 -9.47 0.05 2.64
C PHE A 15 -8.14 0.15 1.90
N ARG A 16 -7.08 0.58 2.59
CA ARG A 16 -5.73 0.58 2.07
C ARG A 16 -5.26 -0.81 1.64
N ILE A 17 -5.48 -1.82 2.49
CA ILE A 17 -5.08 -3.20 2.18
C ILE A 17 -5.77 -3.65 0.89
N VAL A 18 -7.07 -3.43 0.75
CA VAL A 18 -7.83 -3.78 -0.46
C VAL A 18 -7.31 -3.03 -1.69
N LEU A 19 -7.00 -1.73 -1.58
CA LEU A 19 -6.44 -0.95 -2.69
C LEU A 19 -5.07 -1.46 -3.13
N LEU A 20 -4.18 -1.78 -2.19
CA LEU A 20 -2.86 -2.32 -2.51
C LEU A 20 -2.94 -3.73 -3.10
N MET A 21 -3.89 -4.54 -2.64
CA MET A 21 -4.20 -5.84 -3.24
C MET A 21 -4.70 -5.68 -4.69
N ALA A 22 -5.63 -4.75 -4.94
CA ALA A 22 -6.13 -4.46 -6.28
C ALA A 22 -5.02 -3.93 -7.20
N LEU A 23 -4.14 -3.05 -6.68
CA LEU A 23 -2.95 -2.58 -7.38
C LEU A 23 -2.03 -3.75 -7.75
N PHE A 24 -1.77 -4.65 -6.81
CA PHE A 24 -0.93 -5.82 -7.03
C PHE A 24 -1.51 -6.75 -8.11
N VAL A 25 -2.80 -7.06 -8.04
CA VAL A 25 -3.49 -7.86 -9.07
C VAL A 25 -3.47 -7.17 -10.44
N THR A 26 -3.63 -5.85 -10.47
CA THR A 26 -3.53 -5.08 -11.71
C THR A 26 -2.12 -5.17 -12.29
N MET A 27 -1.08 -5.03 -11.47
CA MET A 27 0.30 -5.23 -11.87
C MET A 27 0.52 -6.62 -12.46
N LEU A 28 -0.01 -7.69 -11.85
CA LEU A 28 0.11 -9.05 -12.41
C LEU A 28 -0.49 -9.15 -13.83
N ARG A 29 -1.53 -8.37 -14.13
CA ARG A 29 -2.18 -8.34 -15.44
C ARG A 29 -1.43 -7.49 -16.47
N THR A 30 -0.68 -6.48 -16.03
CA THR A 30 0.02 -5.53 -16.92
C THR A 30 1.54 -5.67 -16.91
N GLN A 31 2.08 -6.61 -16.14
CA GLN A 31 3.52 -6.79 -15.95
C GLN A 31 4.28 -7.06 -17.26
N ALA A 32 3.64 -7.70 -18.24
CA ALA A 32 4.26 -7.98 -19.55
C ALA A 32 4.58 -6.70 -20.35
N ALA A 33 3.82 -5.62 -20.13
CA ALA A 33 4.01 -4.35 -20.84
C ALA A 33 4.78 -3.31 -20.02
N THR A 34 4.55 -3.25 -18.70
CA THR A 34 5.04 -2.17 -17.83
C THR A 34 6.08 -2.60 -16.80
N GLY A 35 6.36 -3.91 -16.73
CA GLY A 35 7.13 -4.48 -15.63
C GLY A 35 6.35 -4.43 -14.31
N THR A 36 7.03 -4.79 -13.22
CA THR A 36 6.44 -4.88 -11.89
C THR A 36 6.66 -3.61 -11.06
N LEU A 37 7.86 -3.02 -11.14
CA LEU A 37 8.26 -1.93 -10.24
C LEU A 37 7.51 -0.62 -10.50
N LEU A 38 7.32 -0.25 -11.77
CA LEU A 38 6.74 1.04 -12.14
C LEU A 38 5.27 1.17 -11.69
N PRO A 39 4.37 0.19 -11.94
CA PRO A 39 3.00 0.23 -11.42
C PRO A 39 2.94 0.22 -9.89
N LEU A 40 3.77 -0.61 -9.23
CA LEU A 40 3.75 -0.71 -7.77
C LEU A 40 4.22 0.57 -7.10
N ALA A 41 5.32 1.18 -7.58
CA ALA A 41 5.83 2.42 -7.01
C ALA A 41 4.84 3.58 -7.21
N ALA A 42 4.29 3.72 -8.42
CA ALA A 42 3.31 4.75 -8.72
C ALA A 42 2.04 4.57 -7.87
N GLY A 43 1.50 3.35 -7.80
CA GLY A 43 0.31 3.05 -7.02
C GLY A 43 0.52 3.21 -5.51
N MET A 44 1.69 2.82 -4.98
CA MET A 44 2.06 3.03 -3.59
C MET A 44 2.06 4.52 -3.21
N VAL A 45 2.68 5.37 -4.04
CA VAL A 45 2.73 6.82 -3.82
C VAL A 45 1.33 7.41 -3.94
N PHE A 46 0.57 6.99 -4.96
CA PHE A 46 -0.81 7.39 -5.15
C PHE A 46 -1.66 7.10 -3.91
N VAL A 47 -1.62 5.86 -3.39
CA VAL A 47 -2.39 5.46 -2.20
C VAL A 47 -1.99 6.28 -0.96
N ALA A 48 -0.70 6.54 -0.77
CA ALA A 48 -0.20 7.32 0.37
C ALA A 48 -0.71 8.77 0.38
N VAL A 49 -0.93 9.35 -0.81
CA VAL A 49 -1.42 10.73 -0.96
C VAL A 49 -2.95 10.77 -0.99
N ILE A 50 -3.59 9.90 -1.77
CA ILE A 50 -5.03 9.97 -2.02
C ILE A 50 -5.84 9.71 -0.74
N LEU A 51 -5.43 8.75 0.10
CA LEU A 51 -6.19 8.40 1.30
C LEU A 51 -6.35 9.59 2.26
N PRO A 52 -5.27 10.24 2.76
CA PRO A 52 -5.43 11.36 3.68
C PRO A 52 -6.00 12.63 3.04
N THR A 53 -6.00 12.74 1.71
CA THR A 53 -6.50 13.94 1.00
C THR A 53 -7.95 13.83 0.55
N THR A 54 -8.50 12.62 0.48
CA THR A 54 -9.88 12.38 0.01
C THR A 54 -10.82 11.89 1.11
N LEU A 55 -10.28 11.27 2.16
CA LEU A 55 -11.10 10.88 3.31
C LEU A 55 -11.50 12.13 4.10
N GLN A 56 -12.80 12.35 4.26
CA GLN A 56 -13.39 13.44 5.06
C GLN A 56 -13.28 13.15 6.56
N THR A 57 -12.08 12.80 7.02
CA THR A 57 -11.78 12.41 8.39
C THR A 57 -10.76 13.36 8.99
N THR A 58 -10.89 13.65 10.29
CA THR A 58 -9.91 14.47 11.00
C THR A 58 -8.56 13.78 10.98
N LEU A 59 -7.54 14.45 10.45
CA LEU A 59 -6.18 13.94 10.43
C LEU A 59 -5.61 13.85 11.85
N ALA A 60 -5.11 12.68 12.22
CA ALA A 60 -4.50 12.44 13.54
C ALA A 60 -3.09 13.05 13.69
N ALA A 61 -2.50 13.52 12.60
CA ALA A 61 -1.18 14.14 12.51
C ALA A 61 -1.12 15.11 11.30
N PRO A 62 -0.11 15.98 11.21
CA PRO A 62 0.12 16.83 10.03
C PRO A 62 0.14 16.02 8.73
N LEU A 63 -0.46 16.57 7.66
CA LEU A 63 -0.64 15.87 6.38
C LEU A 63 0.65 15.23 5.84
N MET A 64 1.76 15.96 5.85
CA MET A 64 3.05 15.45 5.36
C MET A 64 3.56 14.25 6.17
N GLN A 65 3.30 14.24 7.48
CA GLN A 65 3.65 13.12 8.35
C GLN A 65 2.77 11.90 8.04
N VAL A 66 1.47 12.11 7.80
CA VAL A 66 0.54 11.04 7.43
C VAL A 66 0.94 10.40 6.10
N ILE A 67 1.27 11.21 5.09
CA ILE A 67 1.75 10.74 3.78
C ILE A 67 3.07 9.98 3.92
N GLY A 68 4.05 10.55 4.63
CA GLY A 68 5.36 9.92 4.82
C GLY A 68 5.27 8.56 5.52
N VAL A 69 4.50 8.47 6.60
CA VAL A 69 4.22 7.19 7.26
C VAL A 69 3.41 6.26 6.36
N GLY A 70 2.53 6.80 5.52
CA GLY A 70 1.77 6.02 4.55
C GLY A 70 2.61 5.36 3.48
N LEU A 71 3.66 6.01 3.00
CA LEU A 71 4.63 5.39 2.09
C LEU A 71 5.30 4.18 2.74
N VAL A 72 5.73 4.31 4.00
CA VAL A 72 6.35 3.21 4.77
C VAL A 72 5.34 2.07 4.97
N ALA A 73 4.11 2.37 5.39
CA ALA A 73 3.06 1.39 5.58
C ALA A 73 2.74 0.64 4.27
N ASN A 74 2.61 1.36 3.16
CA ASN A 74 2.31 0.77 1.87
C ASN A 74 3.43 -0.14 1.38
N ALA A 75 4.70 0.24 1.58
CA ALA A 75 5.84 -0.59 1.23
C ALA A 75 5.84 -1.91 2.02
N ILE A 76 5.56 -1.84 3.34
CA ILE A 76 5.44 -3.03 4.20
C ILE A 76 4.30 -3.94 3.71
N LEU A 77 3.12 -3.38 3.46
CA LEU A 77 1.96 -4.13 2.98
C LEU A 77 2.23 -4.79 1.63
N LEU A 78 2.83 -4.06 0.67
CA LEU A 78 3.19 -4.64 -0.62
C LEU A 78 4.22 -5.77 -0.49
N ALA A 79 5.20 -5.65 0.41
CA ALA A 79 6.15 -6.72 0.67
C ALA A 79 5.45 -7.97 1.22
N ILE A 80 4.48 -7.81 2.14
CA ILE A 80 3.67 -8.90 2.67
C ILE A 80 2.83 -9.56 1.57
N ILE A 81 2.17 -8.76 0.73
CA ILE A 81 1.35 -9.25 -0.39
C ILE A 81 2.21 -10.04 -1.37
N PHE A 82 3.39 -9.52 -1.72
CA PHE A 82 4.34 -10.19 -2.60
C PHE A 82 4.81 -11.53 -1.99
N ALA A 83 5.17 -11.53 -0.70
CA ALA A 83 5.58 -12.73 0.02
C ALA A 83 4.48 -13.79 0.01
N ALA A 84 3.26 -13.43 0.39
CA ALA A 84 2.10 -14.32 0.38
C ALA A 84 1.81 -14.89 -1.02
N PHE A 85 1.86 -14.05 -2.05
CA PHE A 85 1.64 -14.49 -3.42
C PHE A 85 2.75 -15.42 -3.93
N SER A 86 4.01 -15.13 -3.59
CA SER A 86 5.15 -15.98 -3.95
C SER A 86 5.05 -17.37 -3.29
N LEU A 87 4.60 -17.41 -2.03
CA LEU A 87 4.37 -18.65 -1.30
C LEU A 87 3.21 -19.44 -1.90
N TYR A 88 2.11 -18.77 -2.24
CA TYR A 88 0.97 -19.39 -2.91
C TYR A 88 1.37 -20.02 -4.25
N GLN A 89 2.16 -19.33 -5.07
CA GLN A 89 2.66 -19.89 -6.33
C GLN A 89 3.53 -21.14 -6.12
N ARG A 90 4.34 -21.18 -5.06
CA ARG A 90 5.16 -22.35 -4.72
C ARG A 90 4.35 -23.59 -4.34
N PHE A 91 3.17 -23.41 -3.73
CA PHE A 91 2.29 -24.53 -3.38
C PHE A 91 1.34 -24.95 -4.51
N LYS A 92 1.10 -24.05 -5.48
CA LYS A 92 0.28 -24.34 -6.66
C LYS A 92 1.07 -25.05 -7.76
N GLY A 93 2.39 -24.83 -7.82
CA GLY A 93 3.32 -25.57 -8.69
C GLY A 93 3.64 -26.95 -8.12
#